data_AF-A0A519YRI0-F1
#
_entry.id   AF-A0A519YRI0-F1
#
_cell.length_a   1.000
_cell.length_b   1.000
_cell.length_c   1.000
_cell.angle_alpha   90.00
_cell.angle_beta   90.00
_cell.angle_gamma   90.00
#
_symmetry.space_group_name_H-M   'P 1'
#
loop_
_entity.id
_entity.type
_entity.pdbx_description
1 polymer ?
#
loop_
_entity_poly.entity_id
_entity_poly.type
_entity_poly.pdbx_seq_one_letter_code
_entity_poly.pdbx_strand_id
1 'polypeptide(L)'
;MHTLAQLRAGQLAGARRLDLSAGLTEFPEEIFDLADTLEVLNLSGNQLVALPASLGRLRKLQVLFCSDNQFDAVPEVLGDCPQLSMVGFKANQIRTLPAAALTPALRWLILTDNQLESLPPEIGQCSQLQKLMLAGNQLRELPVELAHCTNLELLRLAANQLTELPAWLLAMPRLAWLAYAGNPLGMAAEAAAVARHPIGTIAWPELVVEQQLGEGASGVIYRARWQ
;
A
#
# COMPACT_ATOMS: atom_id res chain seq x y z
N MET A 1 -3.44 -17.44 -14.19
CA MET A 1 -1.97 -17.34 -13.98
C MET A 1 -1.30 -17.90 -15.21
N HIS A 2 -0.35 -17.16 -15.78
CA HIS A 2 0.53 -17.69 -16.82
C HIS A 2 1.69 -18.45 -16.16
N THR A 3 2.35 -19.30 -16.94
CA THR A 3 3.52 -20.04 -16.49
C THR A 3 4.79 -19.45 -17.11
N LEU A 4 5.91 -19.62 -16.42
CA LEU A 4 7.22 -19.24 -16.95
C LEU A 4 7.56 -20.03 -18.24
N ALA A 5 7.10 -21.27 -18.35
CA ALA A 5 7.28 -22.09 -19.55
C ALA A 5 6.52 -21.51 -20.76
N GLN A 6 5.29 -21.02 -20.58
CA GLN A 6 4.53 -20.35 -21.65
C GLN A 6 5.23 -19.09 -22.14
N LEU A 7 5.76 -18.28 -21.21
CA LEU A 7 6.53 -17.08 -21.55
C LEU A 7 7.78 -17.45 -22.38
N ARG A 8 8.58 -18.39 -21.87
CA ARG A 8 9.81 -18.85 -22.54
C ARG A 8 9.59 -19.51 -23.89
N ALA A 9 8.45 -20.16 -24.07
CA ALA A 9 8.06 -20.75 -25.35
C ALA A 9 7.49 -19.73 -26.35
N GLY A 10 7.42 -18.44 -26.00
CA GLY A 10 6.85 -17.38 -26.85
C GLY A 10 5.33 -17.47 -27.03
N GLN A 11 4.64 -18.31 -26.25
CA GLN A 11 3.19 -18.56 -26.39
C GLN A 11 2.33 -17.37 -25.96
N LEU A 12 2.95 -16.38 -25.30
CA LEU A 12 2.31 -15.17 -24.81
C LEU A 12 2.54 -13.97 -25.73
N ALA A 13 3.09 -14.17 -26.93
CA ALA A 13 3.36 -13.10 -27.89
C ALA A 13 2.10 -12.24 -28.12
N GLY A 14 2.27 -10.93 -27.98
CA GLY A 14 1.18 -9.96 -28.12
C GLY A 14 0.27 -9.81 -26.88
N ALA A 15 0.57 -10.47 -25.77
CA ALA A 15 -0.21 -10.35 -24.54
C ALA A 15 -0.14 -8.93 -23.95
N ARG A 16 -1.30 -8.37 -23.65
CA ARG A 16 -1.44 -7.07 -22.95
C ARG A 16 -1.35 -7.20 -21.43
N ARG A 17 -1.54 -8.41 -20.90
CA ARG A 17 -1.48 -8.71 -19.46
C ARG A 17 -0.63 -9.95 -19.23
N LEU A 18 0.28 -9.86 -18.26
CA LEU A 18 1.11 -10.96 -17.80
C LEU A 18 1.03 -11.08 -16.27
N ASP A 19 0.40 -12.16 -15.80
CA ASP A 19 0.49 -12.62 -14.41
C ASP A 19 1.48 -13.79 -14.26
N LEU A 20 2.53 -13.63 -13.47
CA LEU A 20 3.49 -14.68 -13.12
C LEU A 20 3.69 -14.75 -11.60
N SER A 21 3.42 -15.92 -11.03
CA SER A 21 3.80 -16.31 -9.67
C SER A 21 4.37 -17.71 -9.75
N ALA A 22 5.69 -17.78 -9.84
CA ALA A 22 6.43 -19.02 -10.14
C ALA A 22 7.68 -19.15 -9.25
N GLY A 23 7.69 -18.47 -8.09
CA GLY A 23 8.86 -18.41 -7.22
C GLY A 23 10.04 -17.68 -7.86
N LEU A 24 9.77 -16.66 -8.67
CA LEU A 24 10.81 -15.90 -9.39
C LEU A 24 11.76 -15.22 -8.41
N THR A 25 13.06 -15.49 -8.51
CA THR A 25 14.10 -14.77 -7.77
C THR A 25 14.69 -13.61 -8.57
N GLU A 26 14.47 -13.61 -9.88
CA GLU A 26 14.91 -12.59 -10.82
C GLU A 26 13.80 -12.27 -11.83
N PHE A 27 13.89 -11.09 -12.45
CA PHE A 27 12.99 -10.68 -13.52
C PHE A 27 13.28 -11.49 -14.80
N PRO A 28 12.32 -12.24 -15.35
CA PRO A 28 12.51 -12.96 -16.61
C PRO A 28 12.69 -11.99 -17.78
N GLU A 29 13.83 -12.04 -18.47
CA GLU A 29 14.10 -11.15 -19.61
C GLU A 29 13.13 -11.35 -20.77
N GLU A 30 12.53 -12.54 -20.89
CA GLU A 30 11.53 -12.86 -21.92
C GLU A 30 10.25 -12.01 -21.78
N ILE A 31 10.04 -11.33 -20.65
CA ILE A 31 8.97 -10.33 -20.53
C ILE A 31 9.18 -9.18 -21.53
N PHE A 32 10.42 -8.87 -21.89
CA PHE A 32 10.72 -7.83 -22.88
C PHE A 32 10.29 -8.19 -24.30
N ASP A 33 10.02 -9.46 -24.60
CA ASP A 33 9.43 -9.87 -25.87
C ASP A 33 7.98 -9.37 -26.02
N LEU A 34 7.36 -8.95 -24.91
CA LEU A 34 6.03 -8.36 -24.87
C LEU A 34 6.04 -6.83 -24.87
N ALA A 35 7.22 -6.18 -24.97
CA ALA A 35 7.38 -4.74 -24.77
C ALA A 35 6.45 -3.87 -25.64
N ASP A 36 6.13 -4.33 -26.85
CA ASP A 36 5.26 -3.63 -27.78
C ASP A 36 3.76 -3.73 -27.44
N THR A 37 3.38 -4.58 -26.49
CA THR A 37 1.99 -4.89 -26.16
C THR A 37 1.63 -4.86 -24.69
N LEU A 38 2.58 -5.09 -23.79
CA LEU A 38 2.32 -5.29 -22.38
C LEU A 38 1.89 -4.01 -21.68
N GLU A 39 0.69 -4.04 -21.08
CA GLU A 39 0.08 -2.93 -20.34
C GLU A 39 -0.04 -3.24 -18.85
N VAL A 40 -0.23 -4.51 -18.49
CA VAL A 40 -0.39 -4.94 -17.11
C VAL A 40 0.59 -6.06 -16.78
N LEU A 41 1.49 -5.81 -15.85
CA LEU A 41 2.44 -6.79 -15.35
C LEU A 41 2.18 -7.06 -13.87
N ASN A 42 1.95 -8.32 -13.52
CA ASN A 42 1.77 -8.76 -12.15
C ASN A 42 2.78 -9.88 -11.84
N LEU A 43 3.75 -9.53 -11.01
CA LEU A 43 4.80 -10.38 -10.47
C LEU A 43 4.59 -10.62 -8.97
N SER A 44 3.35 -10.51 -8.48
CA SER A 44 3.07 -10.70 -7.05
C SER A 44 3.24 -12.17 -6.62
N GLY A 45 3.65 -12.40 -5.38
CA GLY A 45 3.88 -13.75 -4.84
C GLY A 45 5.11 -14.42 -5.46
N ASN A 46 6.24 -13.71 -5.49
CA ASN A 46 7.54 -14.22 -5.93
C ASN A 46 8.61 -13.89 -4.86
N GLN A 47 9.89 -13.99 -5.21
CA GLN A 47 11.03 -13.72 -4.33
C GLN A 47 11.94 -12.63 -4.94
N LEU A 48 11.34 -11.67 -5.65
CA LEU A 48 12.08 -10.60 -6.30
C LEU A 48 12.57 -9.58 -5.26
N VAL A 49 13.82 -9.17 -5.43
CA VAL A 49 14.47 -8.10 -4.63
C VAL A 49 14.67 -6.81 -5.44
N ALA A 50 14.65 -6.91 -6.77
CA ALA A 50 14.93 -5.80 -7.68
C ALA A 50 14.16 -5.97 -9.01
N LEU A 51 14.04 -4.86 -9.75
CA LEU A 51 13.61 -4.83 -11.15
C LEU A 51 14.79 -4.39 -12.03
N PRO A 52 14.90 -4.86 -13.27
CA PRO A 52 16.03 -4.53 -14.13
C PRO A 52 15.99 -3.06 -14.55
N ALA A 53 17.16 -2.43 -14.70
CA ALA A 53 17.29 -1.05 -15.20
C ALA A 53 16.67 -0.83 -16.59
N SER A 54 16.42 -1.93 -17.33
CA SER A 54 15.77 -1.92 -18.63
C SER A 54 14.24 -1.94 -18.57
N LEU A 55 13.60 -1.87 -17.39
CA LEU A 55 12.14 -1.93 -17.25
C LEU A 55 11.42 -0.86 -18.09
N GLY A 56 12.03 0.33 -18.24
CA GLY A 56 11.52 1.41 -19.09
C GLY A 56 11.36 1.06 -20.59
N ARG A 57 11.88 -0.10 -21.04
CA ARG A 57 11.57 -0.65 -22.38
C ARG A 57 10.09 -0.99 -22.56
N LEU A 58 9.37 -1.28 -21.47
CA LEU A 58 7.93 -1.58 -21.49
C LEU A 58 7.12 -0.29 -21.62
N ARG A 59 7.21 0.37 -22.77
CA ARG A 59 6.65 1.73 -23.01
C ARG A 59 5.14 1.84 -22.85
N LYS A 60 4.42 0.73 -22.95
CA LYS A 60 2.95 0.64 -22.77
C LYS A 60 2.53 0.21 -21.38
N LEU A 61 3.47 -0.07 -20.47
CA LEU A 61 3.16 -0.55 -19.13
C LEU A 61 2.43 0.54 -18.34
N GLN A 62 1.22 0.21 -17.89
CA GLN A 62 0.34 1.09 -17.13
C GLN A 62 0.15 0.63 -15.69
N VAL A 63 0.20 -0.68 -15.46
CA VAL A 63 -0.05 -1.29 -14.15
C VAL A 63 1.07 -2.28 -13.83
N LEU A 64 1.71 -2.10 -12.67
CA LEU A 64 2.70 -3.01 -12.13
C LEU A 64 2.33 -3.44 -10.72
N PHE A 65 2.24 -4.76 -10.50
CA PHE A 65 2.08 -5.34 -9.17
C PHE A 65 3.25 -6.27 -8.84
N CYS A 66 3.91 -6.00 -7.72
CA CYS A 66 5.02 -6.75 -7.15
C CYS A 66 4.75 -7.00 -5.64
N SER A 67 3.50 -7.29 -5.29
CA SER A 67 3.13 -7.54 -3.89
C SER A 67 3.68 -8.89 -3.42
N ASP A 68 3.90 -9.08 -2.12
CA ASP A 68 4.37 -10.35 -1.55
C ASP A 68 5.69 -10.80 -2.23
N ASN A 69 6.70 -9.94 -2.13
CA ASN A 69 8.08 -10.13 -2.64
C ASN A 69 9.09 -9.72 -1.54
N GLN A 70 10.34 -9.45 -1.90
CA GLN A 70 11.44 -9.13 -0.96
C GLN A 70 12.10 -7.78 -1.26
N PHE A 71 11.36 -6.83 -1.82
CA PHE A 71 11.88 -5.48 -2.09
C PHE A 71 12.16 -4.73 -0.78
N ASP A 72 13.31 -4.07 -0.69
CA ASP A 72 13.70 -3.21 0.43
C ASP A 72 13.60 -1.71 0.11
N ALA A 73 13.44 -1.36 -1.17
CA ALA A 73 13.11 -0.04 -1.68
C ALA A 73 12.14 -0.15 -2.87
N VAL A 74 11.38 0.91 -3.14
CA VAL A 74 10.66 1.01 -4.42
C VAL A 74 11.71 1.24 -5.53
N PRO A 75 11.75 0.43 -6.60
CA PRO A 75 12.77 0.57 -7.64
C PRO A 75 12.70 1.93 -8.36
N GLU A 76 13.83 2.62 -8.51
CA GLU A 76 13.88 3.92 -9.20
C GLU A 76 13.48 3.82 -10.67
N VAL A 77 13.74 2.67 -11.31
CA VAL A 77 13.41 2.40 -12.73
C VAL A 77 11.91 2.50 -13.04
N LEU A 78 11.04 2.55 -12.02
CA LEU A 78 9.62 2.86 -12.25
C LEU A 78 9.42 4.25 -12.87
N GLY A 79 10.32 5.19 -12.57
CA GLY A 79 10.35 6.52 -13.18
C GLY A 79 10.54 6.52 -14.69
N ASP A 80 11.18 5.47 -15.22
CA ASP A 80 11.47 5.33 -16.65
C ASP A 80 10.28 4.80 -17.47
N CYS A 81 9.17 4.46 -16.80
CA CYS A 81 7.96 3.91 -17.44
C CYS A 81 6.91 5.03 -17.65
N PRO A 82 6.83 5.64 -18.84
CA PRO A 82 6.08 6.90 -19.04
C PRO A 82 4.57 6.78 -18.89
N GLN A 83 4.00 5.58 -19.04
CA GLN A 83 2.56 5.33 -18.92
C GLN A 83 2.17 4.70 -17.57
N LEU A 84 3.14 4.44 -16.68
CA LEU A 84 2.90 3.75 -15.44
C LEU A 84 2.05 4.63 -14.51
N SER A 85 0.84 4.16 -14.22
CA SER A 85 -0.15 4.91 -13.45
C SER A 85 -0.62 4.19 -12.20
N MET A 86 -0.39 2.87 -12.11
CA MET A 86 -0.76 2.06 -10.96
C MET A 86 0.39 1.15 -10.56
N VAL A 87 0.84 1.33 -9.32
CA VAL A 87 1.98 0.61 -8.77
C VAL A 87 1.58 0.01 -7.43
N GLY A 88 1.88 -1.28 -7.23
CA GLY A 88 1.65 -1.94 -5.95
C GLY A 88 2.78 -2.87 -5.52
N PHE A 89 3.31 -2.61 -4.32
CA PHE A 89 4.33 -3.39 -3.62
C PHE A 89 3.85 -3.72 -2.19
N LYS A 90 2.60 -4.16 -2.04
CA LYS A 90 2.07 -4.56 -0.73
C LYS A 90 2.89 -5.71 -0.16
N ALA A 91 3.09 -5.77 1.17
CA ALA A 91 3.73 -6.89 1.86
C ALA A 91 5.14 -7.18 1.30
N ASN A 92 6.01 -6.17 1.39
CA ASN A 92 7.43 -6.27 1.10
C ASN A 92 8.23 -5.84 2.36
N GLN A 93 9.49 -5.46 2.21
CA GLN A 93 10.35 -4.96 3.29
C GLN A 93 10.81 -3.51 3.01
N ILE A 94 9.98 -2.74 2.29
CA ILE A 94 10.38 -1.44 1.74
C ILE A 94 10.58 -0.43 2.85
N ARG A 95 11.79 0.13 2.93
CA ARG A 95 12.19 1.21 3.86
C ARG A 95 12.27 2.57 3.16
N THR A 96 12.43 2.57 1.84
CA THR A 96 12.66 3.80 1.07
C THR A 96 11.79 3.86 -0.17
N LEU A 97 11.13 5.00 -0.35
CA LEU A 97 10.50 5.43 -1.59
C LEU A 97 11.39 6.54 -2.19
N PRO A 98 12.26 6.23 -3.16
CA PRO A 98 13.11 7.24 -3.80
C PRO A 98 12.28 8.17 -4.69
N ALA A 99 12.69 9.43 -4.79
CA ALA A 99 12.03 10.43 -5.64
C ALA A 99 11.98 10.00 -7.12
N ALA A 100 13.02 9.33 -7.61
CA ALA A 100 13.10 8.86 -8.99
C ALA A 100 12.04 7.80 -9.35
N ALA A 101 11.46 7.09 -8.38
CA ALA A 101 10.39 6.14 -8.63
C ALA A 101 9.01 6.80 -8.86
N LEU A 102 8.89 8.10 -8.57
CA LEU A 102 7.64 8.85 -8.63
C LEU A 102 7.47 9.54 -9.98
N THR A 103 6.28 9.39 -10.57
CA THR A 103 5.97 10.02 -11.86
C THR A 103 4.73 10.90 -11.74
N PRO A 104 4.62 11.98 -12.55
CA PRO A 104 3.41 12.79 -12.61
C PRO A 104 2.16 12.02 -13.09
N ALA A 105 2.36 10.90 -13.81
CA ALA A 105 1.31 10.02 -14.31
C ALA A 105 0.75 9.06 -13.24
N LEU A 106 1.42 8.94 -12.09
CA LEU A 106 1.03 8.02 -11.04
C LEU A 106 -0.33 8.41 -10.45
N ARG A 107 -1.27 7.47 -10.53
CA ARG A 107 -2.62 7.60 -9.97
C ARG A 107 -2.75 6.83 -8.68
N TRP A 108 -2.29 5.58 -8.65
CA TRP A 108 -2.43 4.69 -7.50
C TRP A 108 -1.07 4.17 -7.05
N LEU A 109 -0.76 4.36 -5.78
CA LEU A 109 0.45 3.84 -5.14
C LEU A 109 0.07 3.01 -3.92
N ILE A 110 0.38 1.71 -3.96
CA ILE A 110 0.05 0.75 -2.91
C ILE A 110 1.35 0.25 -2.28
N LEU A 111 1.64 0.71 -1.06
CA LEU A 111 2.82 0.36 -0.26
C LEU A 111 2.42 -0.17 1.12
N THR A 112 1.23 -0.78 1.21
CA THR A 112 0.69 -1.34 2.45
C THR A 112 1.56 -2.48 2.99
N ASP A 113 1.67 -2.61 4.30
CA ASP A 113 2.48 -3.63 4.98
C ASP A 113 3.96 -3.58 4.52
N ASN A 114 4.65 -2.49 4.86
CA ASN A 114 6.07 -2.26 4.58
C ASN A 114 6.76 -1.62 5.81
N GLN A 115 7.94 -1.03 5.63
CA GLN A 115 8.78 -0.48 6.70
C GLN A 115 9.15 0.99 6.44
N LEU A 116 8.31 1.75 5.72
CA LEU A 116 8.58 3.16 5.41
C LEU A 116 8.51 4.01 6.69
N GLU A 117 9.57 4.78 6.94
CA GLU A 117 9.61 5.76 8.05
C GLU A 117 9.20 7.17 7.62
N SER A 118 9.36 7.48 6.33
CA SER A 118 9.00 8.77 5.73
C SER A 118 8.64 8.62 4.26
N LEU A 119 8.10 9.71 3.68
CA LEU A 119 7.88 9.86 2.24
C LEU A 119 8.76 10.99 1.72
N PRO A 120 9.28 10.91 0.49
CA PRO A 120 10.00 12.02 -0.13
C PRO A 120 9.04 13.19 -0.44
N PRO A 121 9.50 14.45 -0.34
CA PRO A 121 8.67 15.62 -0.68
C PRO A 121 8.19 15.61 -2.14
N GLU A 122 8.93 14.95 -3.03
CA GLU A 122 8.59 14.79 -4.46
C GLU A 122 7.28 14.03 -4.68
N ILE A 123 6.70 13.37 -3.66
CA ILE A 123 5.34 12.83 -3.74
C ILE A 123 4.31 13.90 -4.15
N GLY A 124 4.54 15.17 -3.79
CA GLY A 124 3.70 16.29 -4.20
C GLY A 124 3.69 16.55 -5.71
N GLN A 125 4.64 16.00 -6.47
CA GLN A 125 4.70 16.10 -7.93
C GLN A 125 3.76 15.11 -8.63
N CYS A 126 3.25 14.10 -7.93
CA CYS A 126 2.24 13.17 -8.42
C CYS A 126 0.86 13.83 -8.48
N SER A 127 0.68 14.82 -9.36
CA SER A 127 -0.55 15.62 -9.48
C SER A 127 -1.79 14.80 -9.85
N GLN A 128 -1.62 13.62 -10.44
CA GLN A 128 -2.70 12.68 -10.80
C GLN A 128 -3.00 11.65 -9.69
N LEU A 129 -2.30 11.72 -8.54
CA LEU A 129 -2.46 10.75 -7.47
C LEU A 129 -3.88 10.82 -6.89
N GLN A 130 -4.56 9.68 -6.92
CA GLN A 130 -5.94 9.48 -6.45
C GLN A 130 -5.99 8.55 -5.22
N LYS A 131 -5.09 7.56 -5.16
CA LYS A 131 -5.10 6.53 -4.13
C LYS A 131 -3.69 6.30 -3.60
N LEU A 132 -3.51 6.53 -2.30
CA LEU A 132 -2.25 6.30 -1.60
C LEU A 132 -2.46 5.36 -0.41
N MET A 133 -2.02 4.10 -0.55
CA MET A 133 -2.21 3.06 0.47
C MET A 133 -0.91 2.82 1.25
N LEU A 134 -0.81 3.37 2.46
CA LEU A 134 0.38 3.34 3.31
C LEU A 134 0.13 2.66 4.67
N ALA A 135 -0.98 1.93 4.82
CA ALA A 135 -1.28 1.27 6.08
C ALA A 135 -0.21 0.22 6.44
N GLY A 136 0.07 0.01 7.73
CA GLY A 136 1.06 -0.96 8.18
C GLY A 136 2.50 -0.55 7.81
N ASN A 137 2.87 0.69 8.09
CA ASN A 137 4.24 1.21 7.91
C ASN A 137 4.74 1.82 9.24
N GLN A 138 5.83 2.58 9.20
CA GLN A 138 6.45 3.22 10.36
C GLN A 138 6.48 4.75 10.23
N LEU A 139 5.55 5.32 9.46
CA LEU A 139 5.52 6.76 9.16
C LEU A 139 5.29 7.57 10.43
N ARG A 140 6.16 8.55 10.69
CA ARG A 140 6.04 9.49 11.81
C ARG A 140 5.38 10.81 11.43
N GLU A 141 5.49 11.19 10.17
CA GLU A 141 4.89 12.40 9.61
C GLU A 141 4.55 12.22 8.13
N LEU A 142 3.82 13.18 7.57
CA LEU A 142 3.59 13.31 6.12
C LEU A 142 4.27 14.58 5.62
N PRO A 143 4.96 14.56 4.47
CA PRO A 143 5.56 15.76 3.89
C PRO A 143 4.46 16.77 3.53
N VAL A 144 4.74 18.06 3.74
CA VAL A 144 3.78 19.14 3.47
C VAL A 144 3.41 19.21 1.99
N GLU A 145 4.33 18.81 1.11
CA GLU A 145 4.18 18.77 -0.34
C GLU A 145 3.09 17.79 -0.79
N LEU A 146 2.71 16.80 0.03
CA LEU A 146 1.59 15.90 -0.28
C LEU A 146 0.25 16.66 -0.40
N ALA A 147 0.15 17.87 0.16
CA ALA A 147 -0.97 18.78 -0.05
C ALA A 147 -1.17 19.18 -1.53
N HIS A 148 -0.12 19.10 -2.37
CA HIS A 148 -0.21 19.38 -3.80
C HIS A 148 -0.95 18.29 -4.60
N CYS A 149 -1.11 17.08 -4.03
CA CYS A 149 -1.89 15.99 -4.63
C CYS A 149 -3.40 16.26 -4.49
N THR A 150 -3.89 17.32 -5.12
CA THR A 150 -5.28 17.79 -5.01
C THR A 150 -6.32 16.80 -5.55
N ASN A 151 -5.90 15.80 -6.33
CA ASN A 151 -6.76 14.71 -6.80
C ASN A 151 -6.84 13.52 -5.85
N LEU A 152 -6.18 13.55 -4.68
CA LEU A 152 -6.18 12.44 -3.74
C LEU A 152 -7.58 12.23 -3.15
N GLU A 153 -8.15 11.06 -3.41
CA GLU A 153 -9.50 10.66 -2.99
C GLU A 153 -9.46 9.73 -1.78
N LEU A 154 -8.46 8.86 -1.72
CA LEU A 154 -8.33 7.79 -0.73
C LEU A 154 -6.91 7.76 -0.17
N LEU A 155 -6.80 7.98 1.14
CA LEU A 155 -5.54 7.89 1.89
C LEU A 155 -5.67 6.87 3.04
N ARG A 156 -4.82 5.84 3.02
CA ARG A 156 -4.74 4.87 4.14
C ARG A 156 -3.42 5.03 4.86
N LEU A 157 -3.49 5.40 6.14
CA LEU A 157 -2.39 5.62 7.08
C LEU A 157 -2.50 4.75 8.34
N ALA A 158 -3.50 3.88 8.42
CA ALA A 158 -3.73 3.05 9.59
C ALA A 158 -2.49 2.22 9.97
N ALA A 159 -2.27 1.96 11.26
CA ALA A 159 -1.09 1.24 11.76
C ALA A 159 0.24 1.87 11.28
N ASN A 160 0.49 3.10 11.72
CA ASN A 160 1.74 3.85 11.54
C ASN A 160 2.17 4.46 12.90
N GLN A 161 3.11 5.40 12.89
CA GLN A 161 3.64 6.07 14.08
C GLN A 161 3.33 7.57 14.12
N LEU A 162 2.23 7.99 13.46
CA LEU A 162 1.81 9.38 13.40
C LEU A 162 1.31 9.86 14.77
N THR A 163 1.87 10.95 15.28
CA THR A 163 1.41 11.60 16.52
C THR A 163 0.37 12.69 16.25
N GLU A 164 0.31 13.19 15.02
CA GLU A 164 -0.66 14.18 14.56
C GLU A 164 -1.00 13.97 13.08
N LEU A 165 -2.11 14.60 12.66
CA LEU A 165 -2.47 14.71 11.24
C LEU A 165 -2.31 16.17 10.81
N PRO A 166 -1.65 16.44 9.67
CA PRO A 166 -1.47 17.80 9.22
C PRO A 166 -2.81 18.45 8.82
N ALA A 167 -2.99 19.73 9.16
CA ALA A 167 -4.23 20.46 8.93
C ALA A 167 -4.67 20.51 7.46
N TRP A 168 -3.71 20.47 6.51
CA TRP A 168 -4.01 20.48 5.08
C TRP A 168 -4.81 19.26 4.62
N LEU A 169 -4.79 18.13 5.35
CA LEU A 169 -5.61 16.95 5.01
C LEU A 169 -7.10 17.28 5.00
N LEU A 170 -7.55 18.09 5.96
CA LEU A 170 -8.95 18.51 6.08
C LEU A 170 -9.36 19.53 5.02
N ALA A 171 -8.38 20.15 4.35
CA ALA A 171 -8.59 21.11 3.28
C ALA A 171 -8.47 20.49 1.89
N MET A 172 -8.15 19.20 1.78
CA MET A 172 -7.99 18.54 0.48
C MET A 172 -9.34 18.46 -0.25
N PRO A 173 -9.43 18.95 -1.51
CA PRO A 173 -10.72 19.16 -2.17
C PRO A 173 -11.43 17.87 -2.59
N ARG A 174 -10.71 16.74 -2.69
CA ARG A 174 -11.25 15.45 -3.15
C ARG A 174 -11.14 14.33 -2.14
N LEU A 175 -10.51 14.55 -0.98
CA LEU A 175 -10.28 13.50 -0.01
C LEU A 175 -11.61 13.04 0.58
N ALA A 176 -12.04 11.84 0.18
CA ALA A 176 -13.32 11.26 0.56
C ALA A 176 -13.17 10.16 1.61
N TRP A 177 -11.99 9.53 1.67
CA TRP A 177 -11.74 8.43 2.60
C TRP A 177 -10.34 8.53 3.22
N LEU A 178 -10.32 8.69 4.55
CA LEU A 178 -9.11 8.74 5.35
C LEU A 178 -9.17 7.65 6.43
N ALA A 179 -8.26 6.68 6.36
CA ALA A 179 -8.13 5.64 7.39
C ALA A 179 -6.82 5.83 8.15
N TYR A 180 -6.88 6.25 9.42
CA TYR A 180 -5.69 6.58 10.23
C TYR A 180 -5.64 5.83 11.58
N ALA A 181 -6.57 4.91 11.84
CA ALA A 181 -6.63 4.18 13.11
C ALA A 181 -5.34 3.39 13.42
N GLY A 182 -5.03 3.18 14.70
CA GLY A 182 -3.80 2.48 15.10
C GLY A 182 -2.53 3.32 14.94
N ASN A 183 -2.65 4.64 15.02
CA ASN A 183 -1.54 5.56 15.18
C ASN A 183 -1.54 6.12 16.62
N PRO A 184 -0.39 6.58 17.15
CA PRO A 184 -0.31 7.26 18.45
C PRO A 184 -1.15 8.55 18.56
N LEU A 185 -1.61 9.11 17.44
CA LEU A 185 -2.43 10.31 17.41
C LEU A 185 -3.69 10.15 18.27
N GLY A 186 -3.94 11.13 19.13
CA GLY A 186 -5.08 11.11 20.04
C GLY A 186 -4.91 10.25 21.29
N MET A 187 -3.89 9.41 21.42
CA MET A 187 -3.71 8.57 22.62
C MET A 187 -3.60 9.41 23.90
N ALA A 188 -2.90 10.54 23.85
CA ALA A 188 -2.81 11.44 25.01
C ALA A 188 -4.17 12.07 25.37
N ALA A 189 -4.96 12.44 24.36
CA ALA A 189 -6.29 13.01 24.55
C ALA A 189 -7.27 11.96 25.08
N GLU A 190 -7.20 10.73 24.56
CA GLU A 190 -7.97 9.57 25.02
C GLU A 190 -7.61 9.22 26.47
N ALA A 191 -6.31 9.10 26.79
CA ALA A 191 -5.85 8.85 28.16
C ALA A 191 -6.33 9.94 29.13
N ALA A 192 -6.28 11.22 28.72
CA ALA A 192 -6.80 12.32 29.51
C ALA A 192 -8.33 12.26 29.69
N ALA A 193 -9.08 11.85 28.66
CA ALA A 193 -10.53 11.68 28.72
C ALA A 193 -10.94 10.54 29.65
N VAL A 194 -10.24 9.40 29.58
CA VAL A 194 -10.43 8.25 30.47
C VAL A 194 -10.08 8.61 31.91
N ALA A 195 -9.01 9.35 32.15
CA ALA A 195 -8.65 9.80 33.49
C ALA A 195 -9.71 10.72 34.12
N ARG A 196 -10.41 11.52 33.31
CA ARG A 196 -11.51 12.39 33.77
C ARG A 196 -12.83 11.64 34.00
N HIS A 197 -13.03 10.52 33.32
CA HIS A 197 -14.23 9.69 33.40
C HIS A 197 -13.81 8.24 33.62
N PRO A 198 -13.35 7.90 34.83
CA PRO A 198 -12.86 6.55 35.11
C PRO A 198 -13.98 5.55 34.85
N ILE A 199 -13.81 4.76 33.78
CA ILE A 199 -14.67 3.61 33.49
C ILE A 199 -14.07 2.44 34.28
N GLY A 200 -14.91 1.73 35.04
CA GLY A 200 -14.49 0.51 35.71
C GLY A 200 -13.95 -0.49 34.69
N THR A 201 -12.68 -0.87 34.81
CA THR A 201 -12.09 -1.91 33.96
C THR A 201 -12.64 -3.25 34.44
N ILE A 202 -13.29 -4.00 33.56
CA ILE A 202 -13.77 -5.35 33.87
C ILE A 202 -12.75 -6.33 33.32
N ALA A 203 -12.11 -7.10 34.20
CA ALA A 203 -11.15 -8.10 33.76
C ALA A 203 -11.89 -9.26 33.07
N TRP A 204 -11.34 -9.80 31.98
CA TRP A 204 -11.94 -10.95 31.29
C TRP A 204 -12.29 -12.14 32.20
N PRO A 205 -11.47 -12.50 33.22
CA PRO A 205 -11.81 -13.57 34.15
C PRO A 205 -13.01 -13.29 35.08
N GLU A 206 -13.41 -12.02 35.24
CA GLU A 206 -14.57 -11.60 36.05
C GLU A 206 -15.88 -11.69 35.26
N LEU A 207 -15.80 -11.96 33.96
CA LEU A 207 -16.95 -12.14 33.09
C LEU A 207 -17.32 -13.61 32.99
N VAL A 208 -18.54 -13.93 33.42
CA VAL A 208 -19.16 -15.22 33.10
C VAL A 208 -19.96 -15.04 31.82
N VAL A 209 -19.48 -15.67 30.75
CA VAL A 209 -20.20 -15.74 29.47
C VAL A 209 -21.44 -16.63 29.65
N GLU A 210 -22.60 -16.11 29.29
CA GLU A 210 -23.90 -16.78 29.39
C GLU A 210 -24.39 -17.16 27.97
N GLN A 211 -25.68 -17.01 27.69
CA GLN A 211 -26.25 -17.38 26.40
C GLN A 211 -25.75 -16.53 25.22
N GLN A 212 -25.67 -17.15 24.05
CA GLN A 212 -25.51 -16.46 22.78
C GLN A 212 -26.74 -15.59 22.50
N LEU A 213 -26.51 -14.34 22.12
CA LEU A 213 -27.56 -13.38 21.75
C LEU A 213 -27.70 -13.25 20.23
N GLY A 214 -26.65 -13.53 19.47
CA GLY A 214 -26.68 -13.46 18.01
C GLY A 214 -25.35 -13.87 17.37
N GLU A 215 -25.38 -14.03 16.06
CA GLU A 215 -24.21 -14.38 15.24
C GLU A 215 -24.29 -13.67 13.89
N GLY A 216 -23.15 -13.18 13.40
CA GLY A 216 -23.03 -12.57 12.09
C GLY A 216 -21.58 -12.50 11.61
N ALA A 217 -21.34 -11.75 10.54
CA ALA A 217 -20.02 -11.66 9.89
C ALA A 217 -18.91 -11.10 10.80
N SER A 218 -19.26 -10.37 11.85
CA SER A 218 -18.31 -9.80 12.83
C SER A 218 -18.07 -10.70 14.05
N GLY A 219 -18.64 -11.91 14.08
CA GLY A 219 -18.45 -12.89 15.15
C GLY A 219 -19.73 -13.24 15.91
N VAL A 220 -19.55 -13.93 17.04
CA VAL A 220 -20.64 -14.39 17.91
C VAL A 220 -20.76 -13.47 19.11
N ILE A 221 -21.98 -13.01 19.39
CA ILE A 221 -22.27 -12.10 20.51
C ILE A 221 -22.90 -12.92 21.64
N TYR A 222 -22.33 -12.80 22.84
CA TYR A 222 -22.84 -13.44 24.05
C TYR A 222 -23.29 -12.40 25.06
N ARG A 223 -24.28 -12.76 25.88
CA ARG A 223 -24.53 -12.10 27.16
C ARG A 223 -23.39 -12.45 28.10
N ALA A 224 -22.90 -11.49 28.88
CA ALA A 224 -21.97 -11.74 29.96
C ALA A 224 -22.48 -11.08 31.24
N ARG A 225 -22.26 -11.75 32.38
CA ARG A 225 -22.49 -11.19 33.71
C ARG A 225 -21.15 -10.91 34.36
N TRP A 226 -20.97 -9.68 34.81
CA TRP A 226 -19.85 -9.28 35.65
C TRP A 226 -20.09 -9.72 37.09
N GLN A 227 -19.10 -10.38 37.70
CA GLN A 227 -19.12 -10.84 39.09
C GLN A 227 -18.04 -10.14 39.92
#